data_AF-A0A2G6ATQ2-F1
#
_entry.id   AF-A0A2G6ATQ2-F1
#
_cell.length_a   1.000
_cell.length_b   1.000
_cell.length_c   1.000
_cell.angle_alpha   90.00
_cell.angle_beta   90.00
_cell.angle_gamma   90.00
#
_symmetry.space_group_name_H-M   'P 1'
#
loop_
_entity.id
_entity.type
_entity.pdbx_description
1 polymer ?
#
loop_
_entity_poly.entity_id
_entity_poly.type
_entity_poly.pdbx_seq_one_letter_code
_entity_poly.pdbx_strand_id
1 'polypeptide(L)' 'MQLVHNCNVEIERVRKQLIQVAEKYGINDENTIELSRKLDVLINEFNEKKETQLP' A
#
# COMPACT_ATOMS: atom_id res chain seq x y z
N MET A 1 -6.57 -19.57 5.05
CA MET A 1 -6.53 -18.17 5.52
C MET A 1 -5.12 -17.52 5.44
N GLN A 2 -4.23 -17.90 4.50
CA GLN A 2 -2.85 -17.35 4.46
C GLN A 2 -2.64 -16.17 3.49
N LEU A 3 -3.40 -16.07 2.39
CA LEU A 3 -3.21 -15.01 1.38
C LEU A 3 -3.47 -13.59 1.93
N VAL A 4 -4.46 -13.46 2.81
CA VAL A 4 -4.87 -12.16 3.39
C VAL A 4 -3.77 -11.59 4.31
N HIS A 5 -3.02 -12.47 4.97
CA HIS A 5 -1.96 -12.07 5.90
C HIS A 5 -0.74 -11.51 5.14
N ASN A 6 -0.43 -12.07 3.98
CA ASN A 6 0.75 -11.67 3.21
C ASN A 6 0.58 -10.29 2.54
N CYS A 7 -0.60 -10.01 1.99
CA CYS A 7 -0.89 -8.69 1.41
C CYS A 7 -0.92 -7.57 2.46
N ASN A 8 -1.43 -7.84 3.67
CA ASN A 8 -1.37 -6.87 4.76
C ASN A 8 0.08 -6.51 5.14
N VAL A 9 1.00 -7.48 5.13
CA VAL A 9 2.41 -7.25 5.43
C VAL A 9 3.06 -6.38 4.34
N GLU A 10 2.73 -6.60 3.07
CA GLU A 10 3.22 -5.75 1.98
C GLU A 10 2.68 -4.33 2.04
N ILE A 11 1.38 -4.14 2.31
CA ILE A 11 0.77 -2.81 2.49
C ILE A 11 1.45 -2.06 3.65
N GLU A 12 1.65 -2.72 4.80
CA GLU A 12 2.35 -2.15 5.95
C GLU A 12 3.80 -1.77 5.63
N ARG A 13 4.50 -2.62 4.86
CA ARG A 13 5.88 -2.36 4.44
C ARG A 13 5.95 -1.15 3.49
N VAL A 14 5.08 -1.08 2.50
CA VAL A 14 5.04 0.04 1.54
C VAL A 14 4.61 1.33 2.24
N ARG A 15 3.67 1.26 3.18
CA ARG A 15 3.26 2.39 4.01
C ARG A 15 4.40 2.93 4.87
N LYS A 16 5.20 2.07 5.50
CA LYS A 16 6.39 2.51 6.24
C LYS A 16 7.43 3.16 5.34
N GLN A 17 7.65 2.62 4.14
CA GLN A 17 8.55 3.23 3.16
C GLN A 17 8.06 4.60 2.70
N LEU A 18 6.76 4.74 2.40
CA LEU A 18 6.16 6.03 2.06
C LEU A 18 6.42 7.07 3.15
N ILE A 19 6.16 6.73 4.41
CA ILE A 19 6.38 7.65 5.54
C ILE A 19 7.85 8.06 5.62
N GLN A 20 8.79 7.11 5.51
CA GLN A 20 10.22 7.43 5.54
C GLN A 20 10.66 8.33 4.38
N VAL A 21 10.14 8.09 3.18
CA VAL A 21 10.46 8.91 1.99
C VAL A 21 9.81 10.29 2.11
N ALA A 22 8.58 10.38 2.62
CA ALA A 22 7.90 11.64 2.89
C ALA A 22 8.60 12.47 3.98
N GLU A 23 9.10 11.83 5.03
CA GLU A 23 9.89 12.50 6.07
C GLU A 23 11.25 12.97 5.55
N LYS A 24 11.87 12.21 4.65
CA LYS A 24 13.21 12.50 4.13
C LYS A 24 13.24 13.51 2.98
N TYR A 25 12.30 13.39 2.03
CA TYR A 25 12.27 14.17 0.80
C TYR A 25 11.05 15.11 0.70
N GLY A 26 10.05 14.91 1.55
CA GLY A 26 8.81 15.68 1.55
C GLY A 26 7.67 14.97 0.81
N ILE A 27 6.44 15.36 1.14
CA ILE A 27 5.21 14.79 0.55
C ILE A 27 5.04 15.08 -0.94
N ASN A 28 5.72 16.12 -1.44
CA ASN A 28 5.66 16.56 -2.85
C ASN A 28 6.81 16.00 -3.68
N ASP A 29 7.70 15.20 -3.10
CA ASP A 29 8.76 14.53 -3.86
C ASP A 29 8.14 13.49 -4.80
N GLU A 30 8.66 13.42 -6.02
CA GLU A 30 8.17 12.50 -7.06
C GLU A 30 8.20 11.04 -6.56
N ASN A 31 9.23 10.67 -5.78
CA ASN A 31 9.31 9.33 -5.20
C ASN A 31 8.21 9.08 -4.17
N THR A 32 7.87 10.08 -3.36
CA THR A 32 6.77 9.99 -2.38
C THR A 32 5.43 9.85 -3.11
N ILE A 33 5.21 10.61 -4.17
CA ILE A 33 3.98 10.56 -4.97
C ILE A 33 3.83 9.21 -5.68
N GLU A 34 4.92 8.68 -6.25
CA GLU A 34 4.91 7.36 -6.89
C GLU A 34 4.63 6.24 -5.88
N LEU A 35 5.29 6.28 -4.71
CA LEU A 35 5.04 5.35 -3.61
C LEU A 35 3.60 5.44 -3.12
N SER A 36 3.01 6.64 -3.06
CA SER A 36 1.61 6.84 -2.64
C SER A 36 0.66 6.16 -3.61
N ARG A 37 0.87 6.36 -4.92
CA ARG A 37 0.06 5.70 -5.95
C ARG A 37 0.18 4.19 -5.91
N LYS A 38 1.39 3.65 -5.72
CA LYS A 38 1.60 2.20 -5.57
C LYS A 38 0.88 1.65 -4.35
N LEU A 39 0.90 2.38 -3.23
CA LEU A 39 0.19 1.97 -2.02
C LEU A 39 -1.32 1.94 -2.21
N ASP A 40 -1.90 2.96 -2.83
CA ASP A 40 -3.33 3.01 -3.17
C ASP A 40 -3.75 1.85 -4.06
N VAL A 41 -2.98 1.55 -5.11
CA VAL A 41 -3.25 0.41 -6.01
C VAL A 41 -3.23 -0.91 -5.25
N LEU A 42 -2.21 -1.15 -4.41
CA LEU A 42 -2.11 -2.37 -3.61
C LEU A 42 -3.28 -2.53 -2.63
N ILE A 43 -3.74 -1.43 -2.02
CA ILE A 43 -4.90 -1.43 -1.13
C ILE A 43 -6.18 -1.74 -1.91
N ASN A 44 -6.37 -1.14 -3.09
CA ASN A 44 -7.52 -1.43 -3.94
C ASN A 44 -7.54 -2.88 -4.42
N GLU A 45 -6.42 -3.40 -4.93
CA GLU A 45 -6.33 -4.80 -5.35
C GLU A 45 -6.61 -5.77 -4.21
N PHE A 46 -6.18 -5.43 -2.99
CA PHE A 46 -6.47 -6.21 -1.80
C PHE A 46 -7.95 -6.16 -1.42
N ASN A 47 -8.56 -4.97 -1.47
CA ASN A 47 -9.98 -4.79 -1.19
C ASN A 47 -10.86 -5.49 -2.23
N GLU A 48 -10.54 -5.43 -3.52
CA GLU A 48 -11.26 -6.15 -4.59
C GLU A 48 -11.17 -7.68 -4.41
N LYS A 49 -10.00 -8.21 -4.03
CA LYS A 49 -9.82 -9.64 -3.70
C LYS A 49 -10.55 -10.05 -2.41
N LYS A 50 -10.89 -9.10 -1.56
CA LYS A 50 -11.73 -9.31 -0.36
C LYS A 50 -13.22 -9.21 -0.69
N GLU A 51 -13.63 -8.25 -1.53
CA GLU A 51 -15.02 -8.03 -1.93
C GLU A 51 -15.57 -9.16 -2.80
N THR A 52 -14.73 -9.81 -3.60
CA THR A 52 -15.10 -11.03 -4.38
C THR A 52 -15.41 -12.26 -3.51
N GLN A 53 -15.33 -12.15 -2.18
CA GLN A 53 -15.73 -13.18 -1.21
C GLN A 53 -16.95 -12.81 -0.36
N LEU A 54 -17.65 -11.71 -0.67
CA LEU A 54 -18.96 -11.42 -0.08
C LEU A 54 -20.06 -12.12 -0.93
N PRO A 55 -20.97 -12.89 -0.28
CA PRO A 55 -22.01 -13.67 -0.95
C PRO A 55 -23.08 -12.82 -1.65
#